data_AF-A0A6P8CIF6-F1
#
_entry.id   AF-A0A6P8CIF6-F1
#
_cell.length_a   1.000
_cell.length_b   1.000
_cell.length_c   1.000
_cell.angle_alpha   90.00
_cell.angle_beta   90.00
_cell.angle_gamma   90.00
#
_symmetry.space_group_name_H-M   'P 1'
#
loop_
_entity.id
_entity.type
_entity.pdbx_description
1 polymer ?
#
loop_
_entity_poly.entity_id
_entity_poly.type
_entity_poly.pdbx_seq_one_letter_code
_entity_poly.pdbx_strand_id
1 'polypeptide(L)' 'MCILMRKLHNIEVFTSFTPGSPMTGFGVGKVVESEHPEFKQGDLVWGTTSWEEHSIITDFHGLFKIHHTDVPIS' A
#
# COMPACT_ATOMS: atom_id res chain seq x y z
N MET A 1 -18.89 -1.12 -17.46
CA MET A 1 -17.56 -1.64 -17.06
C MET A 1 -17.78 -2.89 -16.22
N CYS A 2 -17.55 -4.07 -16.79
CA CYS A 2 -17.78 -5.34 -16.09
C CYS A 2 -16.49 -5.73 -15.37
N ILE A 3 -16.44 -5.53 -14.05
CA ILE A 3 -15.31 -6.00 -13.24
C ILE A 3 -15.60 -7.45 -12.89
N LEU A 4 -14.89 -8.37 -13.55
CA LEU A 4 -14.89 -9.78 -13.16
C LEU A 4 -14.22 -9.88 -11.79
N MET A 5 -15.01 -10.10 -10.73
CA MET A 5 -14.48 -10.38 -9.40
C MET A 5 -13.74 -11.72 -9.43
N ARG A 6 -12.43 -11.68 -9.67
CA ARG A 6 -11.56 -12.82 -9.45
C ARG A 6 -11.31 -12.92 -7.94
N LYS A 7 -11.36 -14.13 -7.40
CA LYS A 7 -11.00 -14.38 -6.01
C LYS A 7 -9.51 -14.06 -5.85
N LEU A 8 -9.21 -12.86 -5.36
CA LEU A 8 -7.85 -12.45 -5.02
C LEU A 8 -7.48 -13.14 -3.71
N HIS A 9 -6.84 -14.30 -3.80
CA HIS A 9 -6.14 -14.86 -2.65
C HIS A 9 -4.98 -13.91 -2.34
N ASN A 10 -4.96 -13.36 -1.12
CA ASN A 10 -3.94 -12.42 -0.59
C ASN A 10 -4.00 -10.96 -1.07
N ILE A 11 -5.18 -10.34 -1.09
CA ILE A 11 -5.25 -8.88 -0.91
C ILE A 11 -6.01 -8.62 0.39
N GLU A 12 -5.29 -8.22 1.44
CA GLU A 12 -5.85 -7.92 2.77
C GLU A 12 -6.95 -6.85 2.77
N VAL A 13 -7.09 -6.09 1.67
CA VAL A 13 -8.14 -5.07 1.49
C VAL A 13 -9.55 -5.67 1.44
N PHE A 14 -9.72 -6.96 1.15
CA PHE A 14 -11.04 -7.60 1.01
C PHE A 14 -11.40 -8.58 2.14
N THR A 15 -10.70 -8.52 3.26
CA THR A 15 -11.02 -9.34 4.45
C THR A 15 -11.82 -8.54 5.48
N SER A 16 -12.48 -9.23 6.42
CA SER A 16 -13.21 -8.56 7.50
C SER A 16 -12.24 -7.84 8.43
N PHE A 17 -12.60 -6.61 8.84
CA PHE A 17 -11.82 -5.86 9.82
C PHE A 17 -11.95 -6.47 11.22
N THR A 18 -10.83 -6.54 11.93
CA THR A 18 -10.78 -6.96 13.34
C THR A 18 -11.01 -5.74 14.24
N PRO A 19 -12.03 -5.74 15.13
CA PRO A 19 -12.24 -4.64 16.06
C PRO A 19 -11.01 -4.38 16.94
N GLY A 20 -10.64 -3.10 17.10
CA GLY A 20 -9.48 -2.70 17.89
C GLY A 20 -8.13 -2.79 17.17
N SER A 21 -8.10 -3.31 15.95
CA SER A 21 -6.92 -3.23 15.06
C SER A 21 -7.02 -2.03 14.11
N PRO A 22 -5.88 -1.48 13.64
CA PRO A 22 -5.88 -0.49 12.57
C PRO A 22 -6.60 -1.03 11.33
N MET A 23 -7.40 -0.17 10.70
CA MET A 23 -8.03 -0.50 9.42
C MET A 23 -6.98 -0.51 8.32
N THR A 24 -7.06 -1.43 7.37
CA THR A 24 -6.19 -1.49 6.20
C THR A 24 -6.93 -1.08 4.93
N GLY A 25 -6.22 -0.51 3.97
CA GLY A 25 -6.78 -0.11 2.68
C GLY A 25 -5.72 0.44 1.75
N PHE A 26 -6.11 0.88 0.55
CA PHE A 26 -5.18 1.51 -0.36
C PHE A 26 -4.77 2.90 0.14
N GLY A 27 -3.48 3.19 0.12
CA GLY A 27 -2.94 4.49 0.49
C GLY A 27 -1.61 4.78 -0.20
N VAL A 28 -1.13 6.00 0.00
CA VAL A 28 0.17 6.47 -0.46
C VAL A 28 1.00 6.82 0.78
N GLY A 29 2.23 6.34 0.82
CA GLY A 29 3.16 6.57 1.92
C GLY A 29 4.53 6.99 1.44
N LYS A 30 5.33 7.56 2.34
CA LYS A 30 6.75 7.81 2.13
C LYS A 30 7.56 6.82 2.94
N VAL A 31 8.53 6.18 2.32
CA VAL A 31 9.45 5.26 3.01
C VAL A 31 10.32 6.06 3.97
N VAL A 32 10.20 5.78 5.28
CA VAL A 32 11.03 6.40 6.32
C VAL A 32 12.32 5.60 6.50
N GLU A 33 12.23 4.28 6.48
CA GLU A 33 13.33 3.33 6.60
C GLU A 33 12.95 2.04 5.84
N SER A 34 13.95 1.32 5.32
CA SER A 34 13.72 0.08 4.57
C SER A 34 14.97 -0.79 4.60
N GLU A 35 14.78 -2.08 4.88
CA GLU A 35 15.81 -3.12 4.72
C GLU A 35 15.74 -3.77 3.31
N HIS A 36 14.74 -3.40 2.51
CA HIS A 36 14.52 -3.96 1.18
C HIS A 36 15.26 -3.14 0.11
N PRO A 37 16.05 -3.76 -0.79
CA PRO A 37 16.91 -3.02 -1.73
C PRO A 37 16.16 -2.17 -2.76
N GLU A 38 14.90 -2.51 -3.05
CA GLU A 38 14.07 -1.79 -4.02
C GLU A 38 13.42 -0.51 -3.44
N PHE A 39 13.29 -0.42 -2.12
CA PHE A 39 12.68 0.70 -1.42
C PHE A 39 13.72 1.45 -0.62
N LYS A 40 13.87 2.75 -0.89
CA LYS A 40 14.84 3.61 -0.22
C LYS A 40 14.11 4.69 0.57
N GLN A 41 14.75 5.17 1.62
CA GLN A 41 14.26 6.31 2.38
C GLN A 41 13.95 7.49 1.44
N GLY A 42 12.74 8.05 1.58
CA GLY A 42 12.23 9.14 0.77
C GLY A 42 11.43 8.71 -0.46
N ASP A 43 11.45 7.42 -0.84
CA ASP A 43 10.62 6.92 -1.93
C ASP A 43 9.13 7.07 -1.59
N LEU A 44 8.33 7.48 -2.59
CA LEU A 44 6.88 7.42 -2.51
C LEU A 44 6.41 6.05 -2.99
N VAL A 45 5.51 5.45 -2.24
CA VAL A 45 4.94 4.13 -2.54
C VAL A 45 3.43 4.17 -2.41
N TRP A 46 2.74 3.31 -3.14
CA TRP A 46 1.31 3.07 -2.97
C TRP A 46 1.01 1.58 -2.88
N GLY A 47 -0.01 1.22 -2.13
CA GLY A 47 -0.37 -0.17 -1.88
C GLY A 47 -1.33 -0.29 -0.71
N THR A 48 -1.48 -1.50 -0.18
CA THR A 48 -2.25 -1.73 1.05
C THR A 48 -1.46 -1.21 2.25
N THR A 49 -2.03 -0.29 3.00
CA THR A 49 -1.45 0.29 4.22
C THR A 49 -2.51 0.37 5.32
N SER A 50 -2.05 0.33 6.57
CA SER A 50 -2.90 0.63 7.72
C SER A 50 -3.20 2.12 7.81
N TRP A 51 -4.35 2.46 8.38
CA TRP A 51 -4.79 3.83 8.67
C TRP A 51 -4.20 4.27 10.01
N GLU A 52 -2.90 4.54 9.99
CA GLU A 52 -2.11 5.01 11.11
C GLU A 52 -1.01 5.94 10.59
N GLU A 53 -0.30 6.64 11.49
CA GLU A 53 0.73 7.59 11.08
C GLU A 53 1.98 6.89 10.51
N HIS A 54 2.32 5.72 11.04
CA HIS A 54 3.46 4.92 10.62
C HIS A 54 3.10 3.43 10.64
N SER A 55 3.36 2.75 9.54
CA SER A 55 3.14 1.30 9.40
C SER A 55 4.43 0.57 9.08
N ILE A 56 4.60 -0.60 9.69
CA ILE A 56 5.66 -1.53 9.32
C ILE A 56 5.09 -2.49 8.28
N ILE A 57 5.55 -2.37 7.04
CA ILE A 57 5.13 -3.22 5.93
C ILE A 57 6.15 -4.35 5.78
N THR A 58 5.73 -5.58 6.11
CA THR A 58 6.57 -6.79 5.97
C THR A 58 6.26 -7.58 4.71
N ASP A 59 5.04 -7.49 4.19
CA ASP A 59 4.65 -8.03 2.89
C ASP A 59 4.73 -6.93 1.82
N PHE A 60 5.74 -7.03 0.97
CA PHE A 60 5.94 -6.11 -0.15
C PHE A 60 5.08 -6.46 -1.36
N HIS A 61 4.32 -7.57 -1.33
CA HIS A 61 3.46 -7.98 -2.43
C HIS A 61 2.29 -6.99 -2.61
N GLY A 62 2.31 -6.26 -3.73
CA GLY A 62 1.31 -5.22 -4.00
C GLY A 62 1.66 -3.85 -3.43
N LEU A 63 2.90 -3.65 -2.95
CA LEU A 63 3.48 -2.34 -2.71
C LEU A 63 4.24 -1.89 -3.96
N PHE A 64 3.87 -0.72 -4.50
CA PHE A 64 4.40 -0.21 -5.75
C PHE A 64 5.07 1.14 -5.53
N LYS A 65 6.29 1.28 -6.06
CA LYS A 65 6.99 2.56 -6.05
C LYS A 65 6.37 3.52 -7.06
N ILE A 66 6.12 4.75 -6.63
CA ILE A 66 5.65 5.84 -7.50
C ILE A 66 6.88 6.49 -8.15
N HIS A 67 7.01 6.32 -9.46
CA HIS A 67 8.13 6.90 -10.22
C HIS A 67 7.81 8.27 -10.83
N HIS A 68 6.54 8.60 -10.99
CA HIS A 68 6.09 9.81 -11.66
C HIS A 68 5.29 10.67 -10.69
N THR A 69 5.95 11.69 -10.13
CA THR A 69 5.30 12.70 -9.30
C THR A 69 4.82 13.90 -10.11
N ASP A 70 5.39 14.12 -11.28
CA ASP A 70 5.14 15.29 -12.14
C ASP A 70 3.99 15.03 -13.12
N VAL A 71 2.86 14.57 -12.60
CA VAL A 71 1.65 14.41 -13.42
C VAL A 71 1.01 15.78 -13.59
N PRO A 72 0.73 16.24 -14.82
CA PRO A 72 0.04 17.51 -15.02
C PRO A 72 -1.33 17.44 -14.33
N ILE A 73 -1.58 18.36 -13.41
CA ILE A 73 -2.90 18.57 -12.82
C ILE A 73 -3.81 19.01 -13.96
N SER A 74 -4.57 18.07 -14.50
CA SER A 74 -5.55 18.27 -15.57
C SER A 74 -6.91 18.60 -14.98
#